data_AF-A0A522WGF9-F1
#
_entry.id   AF-A0A522WGF9-F1
#
_cell.length_a   1.000
_cell.length_b   1.000
_cell.length_c   1.000
_cell.angle_alpha   90.00
_cell.angle_beta   90.00
_cell.angle_gamma   90.00
#
_symmetry.space_group_name_H-M   'P 1'
#
loop_
_entity.id
_entity.type
_entity.pdbx_description
1 polymer ?
#
loop_
_entity_poly.entity_id
_entity_poly.type
_entity_poly.pdbx_seq_one_letter_code
_entity_poly.pdbx_strand_id
1 'polypeptide(L)' 'MKNLKGKISVIIPAYNEADIICESLRETVRVFKDFGCRYEIIVVDDGSQDATYQKALEEASRHSNVI' A
#
# COMPACT_ATOMS: atom_id res chain seq x y z
N MET A 1 -15.56 -7.89 14.83
CA MET A 1 -15.19 -7.31 13.52
C MET A 1 -16.37 -6.49 12.99
N LYS A 2 -16.13 -5.28 12.46
CA LYS A 2 -17.19 -4.46 11.86
C LYS A 2 -17.63 -5.11 10.54
N ASN A 3 -18.93 -5.37 10.36
CA ASN A 3 -19.49 -5.93 9.13
C ASN A 3 -19.47 -4.89 7.99
N LEU A 4 -18.30 -4.68 7.36
CA LEU A 4 -18.21 -3.98 6.08
C LEU A 4 -18.61 -4.93 4.94
N LYS A 5 -19.68 -4.57 4.22
CA LYS A 5 -20.14 -5.35 3.06
C LYS A 5 -19.30 -5.11 1.78
N GLY A 6 -18.51 -4.02 1.75
CA GLY A 6 -17.74 -3.57 0.58
C GLY A 6 -16.27 -3.98 0.57
N LYS A 7 -15.58 -3.62 -0.53
CA LYS A 7 -14.12 -3.60 -0.63
C LYS A 7 -13.63 -2.19 -0.26
N ILE A 8 -12.57 -2.08 0.53
CA ILE A 8 -11.92 -0.78 0.83
C ILE A 8 -10.79 -0.55 -0.16
N SER A 9 -10.76 0.62 -0.80
CA SER A 9 -9.62 1.06 -1.62
C SER A 9 -8.82 2.07 -0.82
N VAL A 10 -7.55 1.76 -0.57
CA VAL A 10 -6.60 2.62 0.15
C VAL A 10 -5.71 3.28 -0.89
N ILE A 11 -5.75 4.60 -1.00
CA ILE A 11 -4.93 5.36 -1.95
C ILE A 11 -3.76 5.95 -1.18
N ILE A 12 -2.53 5.65 -1.60
CA ILE A 12 -1.29 6.12 -0.97
C ILE A 12 -0.53 6.96 -2.00
N PRO A 13 -0.68 8.30 -2.00
CA PRO A 13 0.25 9.16 -2.72
C PRO A 13 1.63 9.09 -2.06
N ALA A 14 2.69 8.97 -2.86
CA ALA A 14 4.06 8.89 -2.39
C ALA A 14 4.95 9.83 -3.22
N TYR A 15 5.71 10.68 -2.53
CA TYR A 15 6.69 11.58 -3.15
C TYR A 15 7.95 11.63 -2.30
N ASN A 16 9.06 11.12 -2.83
CA ASN A 16 10.36 11.05 -2.15
C ASN A 16 10.32 10.34 -0.77
N GLU A 17 9.63 9.21 -0.72
CA GLU A 17 9.43 8.36 0.47
C GLU A 17 10.26 7.07 0.44
N ALA A 18 11.37 7.04 -0.32
CA ALA A 18 12.15 5.82 -0.53
C ALA A 18 12.55 5.11 0.78
N ASP A 19 12.76 5.86 1.86
CA ASP A 19 13.20 5.30 3.13
C ASP A 19 12.08 4.62 3.92
N ILE A 20 10.82 5.01 3.70
CA ILE A 20 9.68 4.54 4.49
C ILE A 20 8.64 3.73 3.70
N ILE A 21 8.62 3.85 2.37
CA ILE A 21 7.53 3.32 1.54
C ILE A 21 7.29 1.82 1.75
N CYS A 22 8.35 1.01 1.88
CA CYS A 22 8.20 -0.42 2.11
C CYS A 22 7.58 -0.73 3.48
N GLU A 23 7.95 0.02 4.54
CA GLU A 23 7.37 -0.16 5.88
C GLU A 23 5.90 0.26 5.91
N SER A 24 5.58 1.40 5.29
CA SER A 24 4.21 1.90 5.15
C SER A 24 3.30 0.88 4.45
N LEU A 25 3.77 0.24 3.38
CA LEU A 25 3.01 -0.79 2.67
C LEU A 25 2.82 -2.05 3.52
N ARG A 26 3.88 -2.56 4.16
CA ARG A 26 3.79 -3.73 5.05
C ARG A 26 2.83 -3.51 6.20
N GLU A 27 2.88 -2.33 6.81
CA GLU A 27 2.01 -1.96 7.93
C GLU A 27 0.55 -1.87 7.48
N THR A 28 0.30 -1.22 6.35
CA THR A 28 -1.06 -1.11 5.78
C THR A 28 -1.62 -2.50 5.47
N VAL A 29 -0.85 -3.38 4.83
CA VAL A 29 -1.24 -4.78 4.58
C VAL A 29 -1.57 -5.49 5.89
N ARG A 30 -0.73 -5.36 6.93
CA ARG A 30 -0.95 -5.98 8.24
C ARG A 30 -2.27 -5.53 8.85
N VAL A 31 -2.49 -4.21 8.94
CA VAL A 31 -3.70 -3.63 9.53
C VAL A 31 -4.97 -4.12 8.84
N PHE A 32 -5.00 -4.12 7.51
CA PHE A 32 -6.20 -4.55 6.77
C PHE A 32 -6.41 -6.06 6.79
N LYS A 33 -5.32 -6.85 6.87
CA LYS A 33 -5.40 -8.29 7.12
C LYS A 33 -6.00 -8.59 8.48
N ASP A 34 -5.56 -7.91 9.54
CA ASP A 34 -6.05 -8.08 10.91
C ASP A 34 -7.49 -7.56 11.06
N PHE A 35 -7.85 -6.52 10.32
CA PHE A 35 -9.23 -6.01 10.28
C PHE A 35 -10.20 -7.02 9.64
N GLY A 36 -9.71 -7.90 8.75
CA GLY A 36 -10.48 -8.99 8.16
C GLY A 36 -11.53 -8.55 7.15
N CYS A 37 -11.20 -7.57 6.31
CA CYS A 37 -12.07 -7.11 5.21
C CYS A 37 -11.41 -7.32 3.84
N ARG A 38 -12.19 -7.16 2.76
CA ARG A 38 -11.62 -7.09 1.40
C ARG A 38 -11.06 -5.70 1.16
N TYR A 39 -9.85 -5.61 0.64
CA TYR A 39 -9.21 -4.34 0.36
C TYR A 39 -8.29 -4.40 -0.87
N GLU A 40 -7.95 -3.23 -1.39
CA GLU A 40 -6.80 -2.99 -2.27
C GLU A 40 -6.04 -1.77 -1.78
N ILE A 41 -4.74 -1.74 -2.06
CA ILE A 41 -3.87 -0.59 -1.85
C ILE A 41 -3.41 -0.15 -3.22
N ILE A 42 -3.58 1.14 -3.52
CA ILE A 42 -3.17 1.77 -4.78
C ILE A 42 -2.10 2.78 -4.43
N VAL A 43 -0.86 2.50 -4.84
CA VAL A 43 0.27 3.39 -4.61
C VAL A 43 0.42 4.30 -5.82
N VAL A 44 0.42 5.61 -5.59
CA VAL A 44 0.56 6.61 -6.64
C VAL A 44 1.87 7.34 -6.41
N ASP A 45 2.87 7.05 -7.22
CA ASP A 45 4.09 7.87 -7.25
C ASP A 45 3.78 9.24 -7.85
N ASP A 46 3.95 10.29 -7.07
CA ASP A 46 3.63 11.68 -7.43
C ASP A 46 4.86 12.40 -8.03
N GLY A 47 5.58 11.68 -8.90
CA GLY A 47 6.76 12.20 -9.60
C GLY A 47 8.02 12.24 -8.74
N SER A 48 8.27 11.20 -7.94
CA SER A 48 9.46 11.13 -7.09
C SER A 48 10.76 11.17 -7.91
N GLN A 49 11.80 11.77 -7.32
CA GLN A 49 13.15 11.84 -7.92
C GLN A 49 14.14 10.88 -7.25
N ASP A 50 13.70 10.15 -6.24
CA ASP A 50 14.45 9.13 -5.53
C ASP A 50 13.97 7.71 -5.89
N ALA A 51 14.33 6.72 -5.07
CA ALA A 51 13.97 5.32 -5.30
C ALA A 51 12.53 4.94 -4.87
N THR A 52 11.65 5.90 -4.58
CA THR A 52 10.28 5.64 -4.08
C THR A 52 9.51 4.68 -4.99
N TYR A 53 9.40 5.00 -6.28
CA TYR A 53 8.69 4.18 -7.26
C TYR A 53 9.23 2.74 -7.31
N GLN A 54 10.56 2.59 -7.43
CA GLN A 54 11.20 1.28 -7.54
C GLN A 54 10.97 0.44 -6.29
N LYS A 55 11.14 1.02 -5.10
CA LYS A 55 10.92 0.33 -3.82
C LYS A 55 9.45 -0.01 -3.60
N ALA A 56 8.53 0.87 -4.00
CA ALA A 56 7.10 0.60 -3.96
C ALA A 56 6.73 -0.59 -4.86
N LEU A 57 7.25 -0.62 -6.09
CA LEU A 57 7.00 -1.70 -7.06
C LEU A 57 7.53 -3.05 -6.57
N GLU A 58 8.74 -3.08 -6.01
CA GLU A 58 9.36 -4.28 -5.42
C GLU A 58 8.60 -4.82 -4.21
N GLU A 59 8.06 -3.95 -3.36
CA GLU A 59 7.23 -4.38 -2.23
C GLU A 59 5.84 -4.81 -2.72
N ALA A 60 5.24 -4.09 -3.67
CA ALA A 60 3.94 -4.42 -4.25
C ALA A 60 3.92 -5.82 -4.89
N SER A 61 5.01 -6.24 -5.54
CA SER A 61 5.10 -7.59 -6.14
C SER A 61 4.99 -8.75 -5.12
N ARG A 62 5.08 -8.45 -3.81
CA ARG A 62 4.93 -9.43 -2.73
C ARG A 62 3.48 -9.60 -2.27
N HIS A 63 2.57 -8.71 -2.68
CA HIS A 63 1.18 -8.66 -2.22
C HIS A 63 0.22 -8.50 -3.41
N SER A 64 -0.62 -9.50 -3.70
CA SER A 64 -1.56 -9.46 -4.83
C SER A 64 -2.63 -8.36 -4.76
N ASN A 65 -2.75 -7.69 -3.62
CA ASN A 65 -3.72 -6.65 -3.30
C ASN A 65 -3.10 -5.26 -3.19
N VAL A 66 -1.81 -5.12 -3.51
CA VAL A 66 -1.11 -3.84 -3.68
C VAL A 66 -0.88 -3.63 -5.17
N ILE A 67 -1.28 -2.47 -5.68
CA ILE A 67 -1.29 -2.08 -7.09
C ILE A 67 -0.46 -0.81 -7.25
#